data_AF-A0ABD7CMH8-F1
#
_entry.id   AF-A0ABD7CMH8-F1
#
_cell.length_a   1.000
_cell.length_b   1.000
_cell.length_c   1.000
_cell.angle_alpha   90.00
_cell.angle_beta   90.00
_cell.angle_gamma   90.00
#
_symmetry.space_group_name_H-M   'P 1'
#
loop_
_entity.id
_entity.type
_entity.pdbx_description
1 polymer ?
#
loop_
_entity_poly.entity_id
_entity_poly.type
_entity_poly.pdbx_seq_one_letter_code
_entity_poly.pdbx_strand_id
1 'polypeptide(L)'
;MVKKVYAIKEGFDFKNNIKVEDKIVDTWAECLEYVKGVKGAKYKSFKDITSAQQYLNKGSKLLKKDEDNYPKDCLHVYVDGSYNSSTKKYSYGLVAVRNDVVEYIDSAASKDSSKSNIRQIAGELEGAIKGVKYALSKGEAKVVIFHDYEGVSHHATGFWERREQSSIEYYNKMNELINKGIEVLFVKVDSHTGDLFNELADEKCKEKLSIQSDKVVEKWLDKNKIAVANEDIKKEILKISPKSEQHILIINDKSTCKDNKFLNSLPEKINNSSCNVKDEIVKILLDLSESKQIEVLKYIKYIYSQQEGK
;
A
#
# COMPACT_ATOMS: atom_id res chain seq x y z
N MET A 1 -20.81 -36.10 17.49
CA MET A 1 -19.74 -35.14 17.13
C MET A 1 -20.22 -34.31 15.96
N VAL A 2 -20.04 -32.99 15.98
CA VAL A 2 -20.38 -32.15 14.81
C VAL A 2 -19.49 -32.56 13.64
N LYS A 3 -20.06 -32.93 12.49
CA LYS A 3 -19.30 -33.27 11.27
C LYS A 3 -18.51 -32.03 10.87
N LYS A 4 -17.17 -32.14 10.79
CA LYS A 4 -16.30 -31.06 10.34
C LYS A 4 -16.00 -31.23 8.86
N VAL A 5 -15.73 -30.13 8.18
CA VAL A 5 -15.13 -30.08 6.84
C VAL A 5 -13.73 -29.50 6.95
N TYR A 6 -12.86 -29.81 6.00
CA TYR A 6 -11.47 -29.38 5.99
C TYR A 6 -11.18 -28.67 4.68
N ALA A 7 -10.71 -27.43 4.77
CA ALA A 7 -10.30 -26.65 3.61
C ALA A 7 -8.78 -26.65 3.51
N ILE A 8 -8.26 -26.96 2.33
CA ILE A 8 -6.84 -27.08 1.99
C ILE A 8 -6.56 -25.96 0.99
N LYS A 9 -5.90 -24.91 1.49
CA LYS A 9 -5.51 -23.76 0.67
C LYS A 9 -4.25 -24.08 -0.15
N GLU A 10 -3.27 -24.71 0.49
CA GLU A 10 -2.03 -25.19 -0.15
C GLU A 10 -1.69 -26.58 0.38
N GLY A 11 -1.49 -27.52 -0.53
CA GLY A 11 -1.06 -28.89 -0.26
C GLY A 11 -0.36 -29.50 -1.47
N PHE A 12 -0.02 -30.78 -1.35
CA PHE A 12 0.61 -31.53 -2.43
C PHE A 12 0.07 -32.95 -2.47
N ASP A 13 -0.38 -33.38 -3.64
CA ASP A 13 -0.75 -34.76 -3.90
C ASP A 13 0.48 -35.52 -4.39
N PHE A 14 1.13 -36.25 -3.47
CA PHE A 14 2.32 -37.04 -3.80
C PHE A 14 2.03 -38.23 -4.74
N LYS A 15 0.78 -38.72 -4.81
CA LYS A 15 0.42 -39.84 -5.70
C LYS A 15 0.44 -39.39 -7.16
N ASN A 16 -0.06 -38.19 -7.41
CA ASN A 16 -0.19 -37.63 -8.76
C ASN A 16 0.88 -36.59 -9.10
N ASN A 17 1.75 -36.25 -8.14
CA ASN A 17 2.82 -35.25 -8.28
C ASN A 17 2.30 -33.86 -8.71
N ILE A 18 1.20 -33.42 -8.10
CA ILE A 18 0.57 -32.12 -8.40
C ILE A 18 0.36 -31.29 -7.12
N LYS A 19 0.46 -29.97 -7.26
CA LYS A 19 0.08 -29.03 -6.22
C LYS A 19 -1.45 -29.05 -6.06
N VAL A 20 -1.93 -29.04 -4.82
CA VAL A 20 -3.35 -28.93 -4.50
C VAL A 20 -3.60 -27.55 -3.91
N GLU A 21 -4.51 -26.83 -4.54
CA GLU A 21 -4.94 -25.50 -4.10
C GLU A 21 -6.46 -25.45 -4.04
N ASP A 22 -6.99 -24.73 -3.05
CA ASP A 22 -8.42 -24.47 -2.92
C ASP A 22 -9.34 -25.70 -2.94
N LYS A 23 -8.96 -26.75 -2.20
CA LYS A 23 -9.72 -28.01 -2.08
C LYS A 23 -10.45 -28.12 -0.74
N ILE A 24 -11.71 -28.55 -0.74
CA ILE A 24 -12.45 -28.92 0.48
C ILE A 24 -12.63 -30.44 0.51
N VAL A 25 -12.43 -31.03 1.69
CA VAL A 25 -12.61 -32.46 1.95
C VAL A 25 -13.43 -32.67 3.23
N ASP A 26 -14.16 -33.77 3.29
CA ASP A 26 -15.12 -34.05 4.38
C ASP A 26 -14.50 -34.81 5.56
N THR A 27 -13.27 -35.29 5.42
CA THR A 27 -12.62 -36.13 6.43
C THR A 27 -11.19 -35.68 6.70
N TRP A 28 -10.75 -35.88 7.95
CA TRP A 28 -9.36 -35.64 8.33
C TRP A 28 -8.40 -36.58 7.58
N ALA A 29 -8.80 -37.83 7.35
CA ALA A 29 -7.98 -38.81 6.65
C ALA A 29 -7.64 -38.35 5.23
N GLU A 30 -8.65 -37.86 4.49
CA GLU A 30 -8.45 -37.29 3.15
C GLU A 30 -7.62 -36.00 3.20
N CYS A 31 -7.87 -35.12 4.18
CA CYS A 31 -7.06 -33.91 4.35
C CYS A 31 -5.58 -34.22 4.57
N LEU A 32 -5.31 -35.25 5.39
CA LEU A 32 -3.96 -35.68 5.75
C LEU A 32 -3.15 -36.10 4.52
N GLU A 33 -3.78 -36.71 3.50
CA GLU A 33 -3.11 -37.14 2.27
C GLU A 33 -2.41 -36.00 1.55
N TYR A 34 -2.94 -34.78 1.65
CA TYR A 34 -2.44 -33.61 0.92
C TYR A 34 -1.53 -32.70 1.74
N VAL A 35 -1.50 -32.83 3.07
CA VAL A 35 -0.81 -31.86 3.94
C VAL A 35 0.31 -32.48 4.76
N LYS A 36 0.28 -33.80 4.98
CA LYS A 36 1.28 -34.48 5.79
C LYS A 36 2.62 -34.54 5.06
N GLY A 37 3.66 -34.02 5.71
CA GLY A 37 5.01 -33.96 5.14
C GLY A 37 5.21 -32.87 4.07
N VAL A 38 4.18 -32.07 3.78
CA VAL A 38 4.27 -30.95 2.84
C VAL A 38 4.74 -29.71 3.58
N LYS A 39 5.97 -29.27 3.27
CA LYS A 39 6.53 -28.04 3.85
C LYS A 39 5.69 -26.84 3.40
N GLY A 40 5.11 -26.12 4.36
CA GLY A 40 4.29 -24.94 4.08
C GLY A 40 2.82 -25.23 3.74
N ALA A 41 2.31 -26.45 3.94
CA ALA A 41 0.89 -26.72 3.73
C ALA A 41 0.00 -25.84 4.60
N LYS A 42 -1.08 -25.33 4.00
CA LYS A 42 -2.05 -24.43 4.63
C LYS A 42 -3.44 -25.06 4.58
N TYR A 43 -4.00 -25.36 5.74
CA TYR A 43 -5.31 -25.99 5.85
C TYR A 43 -6.00 -25.62 7.17
N LYS A 44 -7.33 -25.74 7.22
CA LYS A 44 -8.13 -25.46 8.42
C LYS A 44 -9.43 -26.26 8.44
N SER A 45 -9.88 -26.66 9.64
CA SER A 45 -11.17 -27.34 9.82
C SER A 45 -12.29 -26.36 10.17
N PHE A 46 -13.48 -26.56 9.61
CA PHE A 46 -14.68 -25.76 9.84
C PHE A 46 -15.86 -26.63 10.23
N LYS A 47 -16.87 -26.02 10.86
CA LYS A 47 -18.13 -26.71 11.21
C LYS A 47 -19.11 -26.77 10.04
N ASP A 48 -18.92 -25.95 9.03
CA ASP A 48 -19.80 -25.79 7.88
C ASP A 48 -19.00 -25.51 6.60
N ILE A 49 -19.55 -25.93 5.46
CA ILE A 49 -18.93 -25.78 4.14
C ILE A 49 -18.83 -24.32 3.70
N THR A 50 -19.76 -23.46 4.11
CA THR A 50 -19.75 -22.04 3.77
C THR A 50 -18.53 -21.33 4.35
N SER A 51 -18.21 -21.57 5.62
CA SER A 51 -17.01 -21.03 6.27
C SER A 51 -15.72 -21.58 5.66
N ALA A 52 -15.72 -22.86 5.24
CA ALA A 52 -14.61 -23.46 4.52
C ALA A 52 -14.40 -22.81 3.14
N GLN A 53 -15.48 -22.62 2.38
CA GLN A 53 -15.46 -21.89 1.10
C GLN A 53 -15.02 -20.45 1.31
N GLN A 54 -15.48 -19.77 2.36
CA GLN A 54 -15.00 -18.43 2.70
C GLN A 54 -13.53 -18.41 3.05
N TYR A 55 -12.96 -19.44 3.67
CA TYR A 55 -11.52 -19.51 3.93
C TYR A 55 -10.70 -19.69 2.65
N LEU A 56 -11.23 -20.42 1.66
CA LEU A 56 -10.60 -20.56 0.36
C LEU A 56 -10.78 -19.30 -0.51
N ASN A 57 -11.98 -18.70 -0.48
CA ASN A 57 -12.40 -17.53 -1.26
C ASN A 57 -11.92 -16.19 -0.67
N LYS A 58 -11.81 -16.06 0.66
CA LYS A 58 -11.06 -14.98 1.31
C LYS A 58 -9.61 -15.27 1.02
N GLY A 59 -9.21 -14.88 -0.18
CA GLY A 59 -7.88 -15.04 -0.67
C GLY A 59 -6.92 -14.58 0.41
N SER A 60 -6.18 -15.54 0.94
CA SER A 60 -4.78 -15.38 1.26
C SER A 60 -3.97 -15.00 0.01
N LYS A 61 -4.56 -14.26 -0.94
CA LYS A 61 -3.84 -13.68 -2.06
C LYS A 61 -3.09 -12.50 -1.46
N LEU A 62 -2.11 -12.86 -0.66
CA LEU A 62 -1.01 -12.02 -0.30
C LEU A 62 -0.31 -11.77 -1.62
N LEU A 63 -0.68 -10.67 -2.24
CA LEU A 63 -0.13 -10.26 -3.52
C LEU A 63 1.35 -9.97 -3.27
N LYS A 64 2.25 -10.35 -4.15
CA LYS A 64 3.62 -9.89 -4.07
C LYS A 64 3.82 -8.73 -5.02
N LYS A 65 4.51 -7.69 -4.56
CA LYS A 65 4.65 -6.44 -5.30
C LYS A 65 5.15 -6.63 -6.74
N ASP A 66 6.11 -7.52 -6.94
CA ASP A 66 6.77 -7.71 -8.24
C ASP A 66 6.22 -8.89 -9.05
N GLU A 67 5.32 -9.70 -8.49
CA GLU A 67 4.78 -10.90 -9.15
C GLU A 67 3.29 -10.76 -9.51
N ASP A 68 2.51 -10.06 -8.70
CA ASP A 68 1.06 -10.00 -8.80
C ASP A 68 0.53 -8.65 -9.29
N ASN A 69 -0.64 -8.68 -9.94
CA ASN A 69 -1.35 -7.46 -10.30
C ASN A 69 -2.19 -6.95 -9.13
N TYR A 70 -2.12 -5.65 -8.88
CA TYR A 70 -2.91 -4.92 -7.88
C TYR A 70 -3.25 -3.52 -8.41
N PRO A 71 -4.38 -2.91 -7.96
CA PRO A 71 -4.80 -1.60 -8.45
C PRO A 71 -3.74 -0.54 -8.21
N LYS A 72 -3.39 0.23 -9.24
CA LYS A 72 -2.38 1.31 -9.17
C LYS A 72 -3.03 2.70 -9.04
N ASP A 73 -4.29 2.79 -9.41
CA ASP A 73 -5.15 3.98 -9.43
C ASP A 73 -5.91 4.19 -8.10
N CYS A 74 -5.33 3.78 -6.98
CA CYS A 74 -5.89 3.98 -5.65
C CYS A 74 -4.80 4.34 -4.65
N LEU A 75 -5.20 4.64 -3.41
CA LEU A 75 -4.25 4.91 -2.34
C LEU A 75 -3.41 3.66 -2.02
N HIS A 76 -2.10 3.81 -2.07
CA HIS A 76 -1.13 2.82 -1.60
C HIS A 76 -0.58 3.28 -0.26
N VAL A 77 -0.51 2.38 0.71
CA VAL A 77 0.00 2.70 2.04
C VAL A 77 1.06 1.68 2.42
N TYR A 78 2.28 2.15 2.61
CA TYR A 78 3.41 1.36 3.09
C TYR A 78 3.45 1.46 4.60
N VAL A 79 3.55 0.31 5.27
CA VAL A 79 3.58 0.22 6.72
C VAL A 79 4.77 -0.59 7.16
N ASP A 80 5.38 -0.16 8.26
CA ASP A 80 6.44 -0.91 8.92
C ASP A 80 6.39 -0.69 10.44
N GLY A 81 7.07 -1.53 11.20
CA GLY A 81 7.23 -1.46 12.64
C GLY A 81 8.65 -1.71 13.09
N SER A 82 9.11 -0.96 14.08
CA SER A 82 10.40 -1.21 14.72
C SER A 82 10.25 -1.41 16.22
N TYR A 83 11.18 -2.15 16.81
CA TYR A 83 11.21 -2.45 18.24
C TYR A 83 12.62 -2.23 18.81
N ASN A 84 12.72 -1.42 19.86
CA ASN A 84 13.96 -1.19 20.57
C ASN A 84 13.99 -2.09 21.82
N SER A 85 14.80 -3.14 21.78
CA SER A 85 14.94 -4.10 22.89
C SER A 85 15.42 -3.46 24.20
N SER A 86 16.23 -2.41 24.13
CA SER A 86 16.79 -1.72 25.31
C SER A 86 15.74 -0.87 26.03
N THR A 87 14.94 -0.11 25.28
CA THR A 87 13.88 0.73 25.85
C THR A 87 12.55 0.00 25.99
N LYS A 88 12.45 -1.20 25.39
CA LYS A 88 11.26 -2.04 25.25
C LYS A 88 10.10 -1.38 24.49
N LYS A 89 10.33 -0.23 23.85
CA LYS A 89 9.33 0.49 23.06
C LYS A 89 9.29 -0.02 21.63
N TYR A 90 8.11 -0.02 21.03
CA TYR A 90 7.96 -0.17 19.58
C TYR A 90 7.54 1.17 18.96
N SER A 91 7.67 1.29 17.64
CA SER A 91 7.14 2.37 16.82
C SER A 91 6.48 1.79 15.57
N TYR A 92 5.56 2.57 15.00
CA TYR A 92 5.03 2.32 13.66
C TYR A 92 5.47 3.42 12.72
N GLY A 93 5.50 3.10 11.44
CA GLY A 93 5.76 3.99 10.33
C GLY A 93 4.73 3.76 9.25
N LEU A 94 4.28 4.85 8.64
CA LEU A 94 3.26 4.83 7.62
C LEU A 94 3.55 5.89 6.57
N VAL A 95 3.50 5.48 5.30
CA VAL A 95 3.65 6.35 4.13
C VAL A 95 2.51 6.08 3.17
N ALA A 96 1.65 7.07 2.95
CA ALA A 96 0.57 7.01 1.97
C ALA A 96 1.01 7.68 0.65
N VAL A 97 0.86 6.96 -0.44
CA VAL A 97 1.37 7.30 -1.78
C VAL A 97 0.28 7.12 -2.82
N ARG A 98 0.20 8.05 -3.75
CA ARG A 98 -0.65 7.93 -4.95
C ARG A 98 0.12 8.46 -6.15
N ASN A 99 0.16 7.70 -7.23
CA ASN A 99 0.88 8.07 -8.46
C ASN A 99 2.32 8.56 -8.18
N ASP A 100 3.04 7.81 -7.32
CA ASP A 100 4.40 8.13 -6.85
C ASP A 100 4.57 9.48 -6.11
N VAL A 101 3.48 10.10 -5.69
CA VAL A 101 3.47 11.28 -4.81
C VAL A 101 3.13 10.84 -3.39
N VAL A 102 4.00 11.18 -2.44
CA VAL A 102 3.71 10.96 -1.01
C VAL A 102 2.71 12.01 -0.55
N GLU A 103 1.48 11.57 -0.26
CA GLU A 103 0.38 12.44 0.19
C GLU A 103 0.23 12.48 1.72
N TYR A 104 0.86 11.55 2.44
CA TYR A 104 0.86 11.53 3.90
C TYR A 104 1.98 10.67 4.49
N ILE A 105 2.51 11.10 5.64
CA ILE A 105 3.45 10.34 6.46
C ILE A 105 3.01 10.47 7.92
N ASP A 106 2.99 9.36 8.65
CA ASP A 106 2.79 9.34 10.10
C ASP A 106 3.72 8.31 10.75
N SER A 107 4.29 8.64 11.90
CA SER A 107 5.05 7.69 12.71
C SER A 107 5.06 8.12 14.17
N ALA A 108 4.97 7.15 15.09
CA ALA A 108 5.07 7.41 16.52
C ALA A 108 5.62 6.20 17.28
N ALA A 109 6.22 6.47 18.43
CA ALA A 109 6.66 5.44 19.38
C ALA A 109 5.62 5.22 20.48
N SER A 110 5.51 3.97 20.94
CA SER A 110 4.68 3.57 22.07
C SER A 110 5.10 4.31 23.37
N LYS A 111 4.11 4.73 24.16
CA LYS A 111 4.35 5.48 25.42
C LYS A 111 4.85 4.60 26.55
N ASP A 112 4.30 3.39 26.69
CA ASP A 112 4.68 2.42 27.72
C ASP A 112 4.41 1.00 27.19
N SER A 113 5.27 0.07 27.60
CA SER A 113 5.39 -1.25 27.03
C SER A 113 5.51 -2.28 28.16
N SER A 114 4.56 -2.32 29.09
CA SER A 114 4.69 -3.24 30.23
C SER A 114 4.15 -4.66 29.95
N LYS A 115 3.50 -4.94 28.80
CA LYS A 115 2.84 -6.26 28.59
C LYS A 115 2.92 -6.78 27.15
N SER A 116 3.28 -8.07 27.01
CA SER A 116 3.20 -8.96 25.82
C SER A 116 4.48 -9.25 25.03
N ASN A 117 4.50 -10.47 24.44
CA ASN A 117 5.47 -10.99 23.48
C ASN A 117 5.23 -10.48 22.04
N ILE A 118 4.17 -9.69 21.82
CA ILE A 118 3.75 -9.22 20.47
C ILE A 118 4.53 -7.99 19.99
N ARG A 119 5.41 -7.43 20.83
CA ARG A 119 6.03 -6.10 20.62
C ARG A 119 6.80 -5.96 19.31
N GLN A 120 7.40 -7.06 18.85
CA GLN A 120 8.18 -7.07 17.62
C GLN A 120 7.31 -6.78 16.40
N ILE A 121 6.01 -7.16 16.43
CA ILE A 121 5.07 -6.94 15.33
C ILE A 121 4.00 -5.89 15.66
N ALA A 122 3.99 -5.35 16.89
CA ALA A 122 2.95 -4.43 17.36
C ALA A 122 2.92 -3.13 16.55
N GLY A 123 4.09 -2.59 16.20
CA GLY A 123 4.22 -1.39 15.39
C GLY A 123 3.62 -1.58 14.00
N GLU A 124 3.94 -2.69 13.35
CA GLU A 124 3.47 -2.98 11.99
C GLU A 124 1.95 -3.17 11.94
N LEU A 125 1.38 -3.90 12.92
CA LEU A 125 -0.06 -4.05 13.07
C LEU A 125 -0.75 -2.70 13.34
N GLU A 126 -0.15 -1.83 14.15
CA GLU A 126 -0.67 -0.48 14.40
C GLU A 126 -0.61 0.39 13.14
N GLY A 127 0.49 0.34 12.40
CA GLY A 127 0.68 1.03 11.12
C GLY A 127 -0.41 0.66 10.12
N ALA A 128 -0.69 -0.64 9.95
CA ALA A 128 -1.77 -1.11 9.08
C ALA A 128 -3.15 -0.56 9.47
N ILE A 129 -3.50 -0.58 10.76
CA ILE A 129 -4.77 0.00 11.25
C ILE A 129 -4.83 1.50 10.94
N LYS A 130 -3.73 2.24 11.19
CA LYS A 130 -3.67 3.68 10.92
C LYS A 130 -3.79 3.99 9.43
N GLY A 131 -3.23 3.15 8.57
CA GLY A 131 -3.36 3.29 7.12
C GLY A 131 -4.77 3.15 6.62
N VAL A 132 -5.48 2.12 7.08
CA VAL A 132 -6.89 1.95 6.72
C VAL A 132 -7.74 3.10 7.27
N LYS A 133 -7.45 3.58 8.49
CA LYS A 133 -8.13 4.77 9.05
C LYS A 133 -7.86 6.03 8.23
N TYR A 134 -6.62 6.24 7.79
CA TYR A 134 -6.27 7.37 6.94
C TYR A 134 -7.03 7.31 5.61
N ALA A 135 -7.03 6.14 4.95
CA ALA A 135 -7.78 5.94 3.71
C ALA A 135 -9.29 6.21 3.87
N LEU A 136 -9.90 5.71 4.96
CA LEU A 136 -11.30 6.02 5.30
C LEU A 136 -11.54 7.53 5.50
N SER A 137 -10.61 8.23 6.15
CA SER A 137 -10.72 9.68 6.35
C SER A 137 -10.60 10.49 5.06
N LYS A 138 -10.01 9.90 4.02
CA LYS A 138 -9.97 10.44 2.65
C LYS A 138 -11.17 10.04 1.79
N GLY A 139 -12.07 9.20 2.33
CA GLY A 139 -13.23 8.70 1.59
C GLY A 139 -12.88 7.65 0.53
N GLU A 140 -11.73 6.97 0.66
CA GLU A 140 -11.34 5.92 -0.26
C GLU A 140 -12.28 4.73 -0.16
N ALA A 141 -12.75 4.24 -1.30
CA ALA A 141 -13.46 2.96 -1.37
C ALA A 141 -12.49 1.76 -1.30
N LYS A 142 -11.20 1.98 -1.58
CA LYS A 142 -10.18 0.94 -1.66
C LYS A 142 -8.81 1.44 -1.22
N VAL A 143 -8.06 0.59 -0.52
CA VAL A 143 -6.66 0.85 -0.15
C VAL A 143 -5.82 -0.41 -0.35
N VAL A 144 -4.59 -0.23 -0.82
CA VAL A 144 -3.58 -1.28 -0.89
C VAL A 144 -2.54 -1.06 0.20
N ILE A 145 -2.39 -2.01 1.11
CA ILE A 145 -1.43 -1.99 2.21
C ILE A 145 -0.20 -2.80 1.80
N PHE A 146 0.95 -2.14 1.73
CA PHE A 146 2.25 -2.75 1.52
C PHE A 146 2.92 -3.00 2.85
N HIS A 147 3.39 -4.22 3.07
CA HIS A 147 4.00 -4.65 4.33
C HIS A 147 5.03 -5.76 4.08
N ASP A 148 5.99 -5.93 4.98
CA ASP A 148 7.06 -6.94 4.81
C ASP A 148 6.79 -8.25 5.57
N TYR A 149 5.95 -8.23 6.61
CA TYR A 149 5.60 -9.41 7.38
C TYR A 149 4.18 -9.90 7.10
N GLU A 150 4.09 -11.18 6.71
CA GLU A 150 2.86 -11.84 6.25
C GLU A 150 1.73 -11.81 7.28
N GLY A 151 2.07 -11.71 8.56
CA GLY A 151 1.11 -11.71 9.67
C GLY A 151 0.15 -10.52 9.63
N VAL A 152 0.54 -9.38 9.05
CA VAL A 152 -0.37 -8.23 8.83
C VAL A 152 -1.61 -8.67 8.05
N SER A 153 -1.40 -9.28 6.88
CA SER A 153 -2.50 -9.78 6.05
C SER A 153 -3.23 -10.97 6.70
N HIS A 154 -2.48 -11.93 7.27
CA HIS A 154 -3.04 -13.19 7.72
C HIS A 154 -3.87 -13.04 8.99
N HIS A 155 -3.47 -12.15 9.89
CA HIS A 155 -4.28 -11.81 11.05
C HIS A 155 -5.51 -11.00 10.66
N ALA A 156 -5.41 -10.05 9.73
CA ALA A 156 -6.55 -9.21 9.31
C ALA A 156 -7.64 -10.03 8.60
N THR A 157 -7.23 -10.92 7.69
CA THR A 157 -8.13 -11.81 6.93
C THR A 157 -8.72 -12.94 7.78
N GLY A 158 -8.09 -13.24 8.91
CA GLY A 158 -8.43 -14.38 9.77
C GLY A 158 -7.94 -15.73 9.23
N PHE A 159 -7.00 -15.68 8.29
CA PHE A 159 -6.34 -16.85 7.74
C PHE A 159 -5.56 -17.61 8.80
N TRP A 160 -4.72 -16.91 9.57
CA TRP A 160 -4.06 -17.48 10.75
C TRP A 160 -5.00 -17.57 11.95
N GLU A 161 -4.84 -18.63 12.73
CA GLU A 161 -5.57 -18.78 13.99
C GLU A 161 -5.10 -17.73 15.00
N ARG A 162 -6.06 -17.04 15.63
CA ARG A 162 -5.80 -15.99 16.60
C ARG A 162 -5.79 -16.61 17.98
N ARG A 163 -4.62 -16.77 18.58
CA ARG A 163 -4.44 -17.34 19.94
C ARG A 163 -4.15 -16.27 20.98
N GLU A 164 -3.54 -15.17 20.55
CA GLU A 164 -3.12 -14.06 21.40
C GLU A 164 -4.14 -12.92 21.38
N GLN A 165 -4.31 -12.23 22.51
CA GLN A 165 -5.26 -11.14 22.68
C GLN A 165 -5.03 -9.99 21.67
N SER A 166 -3.78 -9.63 21.41
CA SER A 166 -3.43 -8.58 20.44
C SER A 166 -3.80 -8.94 19.00
N SER A 167 -3.65 -10.21 18.61
CA SER A 167 -4.06 -10.70 17.29
C SER A 167 -5.58 -10.67 17.13
N ILE A 168 -6.32 -10.99 18.21
CA ILE A 168 -7.78 -10.86 18.26
C ILE A 168 -8.20 -9.39 18.12
N GLU A 169 -7.57 -8.48 18.86
CA GLU A 169 -7.86 -7.05 18.80
C GLU A 169 -7.55 -6.44 17.43
N TYR A 170 -6.44 -6.83 16.82
CA TYR A 170 -6.08 -6.39 15.47
C TYR A 170 -7.11 -6.86 14.45
N TYR A 171 -7.46 -8.15 14.45
CA TYR A 171 -8.51 -8.69 13.57
C TYR A 171 -9.83 -7.94 13.75
N ASN A 172 -10.29 -7.74 14.99
CA ASN A 172 -11.55 -7.07 15.27
C ASN A 172 -11.54 -5.63 14.76
N LYS A 173 -10.47 -4.86 15.00
CA LYS A 173 -10.33 -3.49 14.51
C LYS A 173 -10.29 -3.43 12.98
N MET A 174 -9.53 -4.30 12.34
CA MET A 174 -9.48 -4.34 10.87
C MET A 174 -10.83 -4.67 10.25
N ASN A 175 -11.56 -5.64 10.80
CA ASN A 175 -12.89 -5.99 10.30
C ASN A 175 -13.92 -4.89 10.61
N GLU A 176 -13.81 -4.19 11.74
CA GLU A 176 -14.64 -3.00 12.01
C GLU A 176 -14.43 -1.92 10.93
N LEU A 177 -13.18 -1.66 10.53
CA LEU A 177 -12.87 -0.69 9.49
C LEU A 177 -13.36 -1.15 8.11
N ILE A 178 -13.11 -2.40 7.74
CA ILE A 178 -13.60 -2.99 6.46
C ILE A 178 -15.13 -2.93 6.40
N ASN A 179 -15.83 -3.20 7.50
CA ASN A 179 -17.29 -3.11 7.58
C ASN A 179 -17.84 -1.68 7.43
N LYS A 180 -16.99 -0.64 7.46
CA LYS A 180 -17.37 0.74 7.09
C LYS A 180 -17.40 0.98 5.58
N GLY A 181 -17.09 -0.05 4.77
CA GLY A 181 -17.24 -0.02 3.31
C GLY A 181 -15.94 0.14 2.53
N ILE A 182 -14.77 0.03 3.17
CA ILE A 182 -13.47 0.07 2.49
C ILE A 182 -12.99 -1.33 2.13
N GLU A 183 -12.59 -1.52 0.88
CA GLU A 183 -11.87 -2.71 0.42
C GLU A 183 -10.38 -2.57 0.77
N VAL A 184 -9.82 -3.56 1.47
CA VAL A 184 -8.41 -3.58 1.86
C VAL A 184 -7.71 -4.74 1.15
N LEU A 185 -6.72 -4.41 0.33
CA LEU A 185 -5.82 -5.38 -0.31
C LEU A 185 -4.46 -5.34 0.37
N PHE A 186 -3.83 -6.51 0.51
CA PHE A 186 -2.50 -6.63 1.11
C PHE A 186 -1.49 -7.07 0.07
N VAL A 187 -0.40 -6.32 -0.05
CA VAL A 187 0.73 -6.61 -0.93
C VAL A 187 1.98 -6.80 -0.07
N LYS A 188 2.59 -7.97 -0.13
CA LYS A 188 3.90 -8.24 0.46
C LYS A 188 4.98 -7.54 -0.36
N VAL A 189 5.83 -6.80 0.33
CA VAL A 189 7.13 -6.35 -0.15
C VAL A 189 8.22 -7.17 0.52
N ASP A 190 9.35 -7.35 -0.15
CA ASP A 190 10.49 -8.00 0.48
C ASP A 190 11.27 -6.98 1.30
N SER A 191 11.51 -7.29 2.57
CA SER A 191 12.22 -6.43 3.50
C SER A 191 13.64 -6.14 2.99
N HIS A 192 14.08 -4.87 3.08
CA HIS A 192 15.42 -4.41 2.71
C HIS A 192 15.83 -4.65 1.24
N THR A 193 14.85 -4.65 0.33
CA THR A 193 15.10 -4.79 -1.11
C THR A 193 15.22 -3.46 -1.86
N GLY A 194 15.13 -2.32 -1.15
CA GLY A 194 15.28 -1.00 -1.75
C GLY A 194 14.00 -0.42 -2.35
N ASP A 195 12.83 -0.97 -1.99
CA ASP A 195 11.55 -0.31 -2.24
C ASP A 195 11.49 1.02 -1.47
N LEU A 196 11.61 2.14 -2.18
CA LEU A 196 11.76 3.46 -1.57
C LEU A 196 10.70 3.76 -0.50
N PHE A 197 9.43 3.45 -0.75
CA PHE A 197 8.35 3.81 0.16
C PHE A 197 8.31 2.88 1.38
N ASN A 198 8.68 1.61 1.21
CA ASN A 198 8.91 0.71 2.34
C ASN A 198 10.10 1.16 3.20
N GLU A 199 11.25 1.49 2.58
CA GLU A 199 12.41 2.01 3.30
C GLU A 199 12.08 3.34 4.01
N LEU A 200 11.23 4.17 3.40
CA LEU A 200 10.73 5.38 4.03
C LEU A 200 9.90 5.08 5.29
N ALA A 201 9.04 4.06 5.26
CA ALA A 201 8.29 3.63 6.43
C ALA A 201 9.21 3.07 7.54
N ASP A 202 10.19 2.23 7.19
CA ASP A 202 11.20 1.66 8.10
C ASP A 202 12.03 2.73 8.80
N GLU A 203 12.62 3.65 8.02
CA GLU A 203 13.47 4.69 8.58
C GLU A 203 12.69 5.66 9.49
N LYS A 204 11.42 5.91 9.18
CA LYS A 204 10.52 6.68 10.05
C LYS A 204 10.22 5.95 11.37
N CYS A 205 10.17 4.62 11.39
CA CYS A 205 10.08 3.86 12.64
C CYS A 205 11.35 4.02 13.48
N LYS A 206 12.51 3.82 12.85
CA LYS A 206 13.82 3.91 13.50
C LYS A 206 14.09 5.30 14.07
N GLU A 207 13.71 6.35 13.35
CA GLU A 207 13.77 7.75 13.81
C GLU A 207 13.04 7.93 15.15
N LYS A 208 11.82 7.40 15.29
CA LYS A 208 11.02 7.54 16.52
C LYS A 208 11.56 6.78 17.72
N LEU A 209 12.41 5.77 17.50
CA LEU A 209 13.05 4.99 18.55
C LEU A 209 14.52 5.35 18.77
N SER A 210 15.03 6.36 18.05
CA SER A 210 16.46 6.70 18.03
C SER A 210 17.36 5.49 17.70
N ILE A 211 16.88 4.61 16.82
CA ILE A 211 17.65 3.46 16.32
C ILE A 211 18.48 3.94 15.12
N GLN A 212 19.73 3.46 15.02
CA GLN A 212 20.58 3.76 13.87
C GLN A 212 19.99 3.15 12.59
N SER A 213 19.88 3.96 11.55
CA SER A 213 19.48 3.54 10.20
C SER A 213 20.68 3.49 9.26
N ASP A 214 20.58 2.64 8.23
CA ASP A 214 21.55 2.55 7.13
C ASP A 214 21.44 3.71 6.12
N LYS A 215 20.48 4.62 6.33
CA LYS A 215 20.23 5.81 5.51
C LYS A 215 20.00 5.48 4.04
N VAL A 216 19.25 4.42 3.78
CA VAL A 216 18.87 3.96 2.45
C VAL A 216 18.10 5.06 1.71
N VAL A 217 17.19 5.77 2.39
CA VAL A 217 16.40 6.85 1.78
C VAL A 217 17.30 8.03 1.38
N GLU A 218 18.19 8.50 2.27
CA GLU A 218 19.14 9.59 1.97
C GLU A 218 20.05 9.20 0.78
N LYS A 219 20.60 7.97 0.77
CA LYS A 219 21.43 7.46 -0.33
C LYS A 219 20.66 7.34 -1.65
N TRP A 220 19.38 6.99 -1.61
CA TRP A 220 18.54 6.90 -2.81
C TRP A 220 18.28 8.30 -3.37
N LEU A 221 18.02 9.28 -2.51
CA LEU A 221 17.78 10.68 -2.88
C LEU A 221 19.02 11.37 -3.44
N ASP A 222 20.24 10.93 -3.14
CA ASP A 222 21.45 11.47 -3.77
C ASP A 222 21.44 11.36 -5.32
N LYS A 223 20.66 10.42 -5.86
CA LYS A 223 20.61 10.13 -7.31
C LYS A 223 19.23 10.34 -7.94
N ASN A 224 18.19 10.49 -7.13
CA ASN A 224 16.81 10.48 -7.57
C ASN A 224 16.03 11.61 -6.91
N LYS A 225 14.76 11.77 -7.28
CA LYS A 225 13.86 12.76 -6.68
C LYS A 225 12.58 12.09 -6.22
N ILE A 226 12.00 12.61 -5.15
CA ILE A 226 10.71 12.17 -4.62
C ILE A 226 9.71 13.32 -4.67
N ALA A 227 8.47 13.04 -5.04
CA ALA A 227 7.39 14.00 -5.03
C ALA A 227 6.58 13.89 -3.72
N VAL A 228 6.21 15.03 -3.13
CA VAL A 228 5.41 15.11 -1.91
C VAL A 228 4.29 16.13 -2.06
N ALA A 229 3.16 15.93 -1.39
CA ALA A 229 1.99 16.79 -1.58
C ALA A 229 2.08 18.16 -0.86
N ASN A 230 2.93 18.30 0.16
CA ASN A 230 3.06 19.54 0.92
C ASN A 230 4.38 19.64 1.69
N GLU A 231 4.64 20.83 2.23
CA GLU A 231 5.84 21.17 3.00
C GLU A 231 5.98 20.37 4.30
N ASP A 232 4.87 19.99 4.94
CA ASP A 232 4.94 19.23 6.20
C ASP A 232 5.46 17.81 5.96
N ILE A 233 5.08 17.19 4.84
CA ILE A 233 5.63 15.90 4.40
C ILE A 233 7.12 16.05 4.07
N LYS A 234 7.51 17.11 3.34
CA LYS A 234 8.92 17.39 3.06
C LYS A 234 9.74 17.46 4.35
N LYS A 235 9.25 18.19 5.36
CA LYS A 235 9.90 18.29 6.68
C LYS A 235 10.02 16.93 7.37
N GLU A 236 9.00 16.06 7.28
CA GLU A 236 9.07 14.71 7.87
C GLU A 236 10.14 13.83 7.22
N ILE A 237 10.33 13.93 5.90
CA ILE A 237 11.37 13.20 5.16
C ILE A 237 12.77 13.77 5.47
N LEU A 238 12.89 15.10 5.61
CA LEU A 238 14.16 15.76 5.97
C LEU A 238 14.68 15.37 7.35
N LYS A 239 13.84 14.91 8.28
CA LYS A 239 14.29 14.39 9.58
C LYS A 239 15.19 13.16 9.46
N ILE A 240 14.97 12.33 8.43
CA ILE A 240 15.75 11.12 8.16
C ILE A 240 16.77 11.31 7.02
N SER A 241 16.57 12.32 6.17
CA SER A 241 17.44 12.64 5.03
C SER A 241 17.82 14.13 4.95
N PRO A 242 18.48 14.68 5.98
CA PRO A 242 18.72 16.12 6.11
C PRO A 242 19.48 16.77 4.95
N LYS A 243 20.23 15.99 4.15
CA LYS A 243 20.99 16.50 3.00
C LYS A 243 20.22 16.51 1.67
N SER A 244 18.98 16.03 1.67
CA SER A 244 18.24 15.74 0.44
C SER A 244 17.20 16.80 0.07
N GLU A 245 17.29 18.02 0.61
CA GLU A 245 16.26 19.04 0.44
C GLU A 245 15.93 19.36 -1.03
N GLN A 246 16.96 19.50 -1.86
CA GLN A 246 16.82 19.78 -3.30
C GLN A 246 16.25 18.61 -4.12
N HIS A 247 16.17 17.41 -3.52
CA HIS A 247 15.67 16.19 -4.15
C HIS A 247 14.22 15.86 -3.74
N ILE A 248 13.62 16.63 -2.82
CA ILE A 248 12.23 16.48 -2.38
C ILE A 248 11.40 17.60 -3.02
N LEU A 249 10.58 17.23 -4.00
CA LEU A 249 9.78 18.15 -4.79
C LEU A 249 8.36 18.23 -4.23
N ILE A 250 7.92 19.43 -3.86
CA ILE A 250 6.53 19.64 -3.44
C ILE A 250 5.67 19.84 -4.68
N ILE A 251 4.68 18.98 -4.86
CA ILE A 251 3.64 19.10 -5.87
C ILE A 251 2.45 19.76 -5.19
N ASN A 252 2.21 21.04 -5.49
CA ASN A 252 1.11 21.78 -4.87
C ASN A 252 -0.23 21.24 -5.38
N ASP A 253 -1.00 20.61 -4.50
CA ASP A 253 -2.36 20.14 -4.80
C ASP A 253 -3.40 21.29 -4.77
N LYS A 254 -3.07 22.39 -5.46
CA LYS A 254 -4.05 23.22 -6.19
C LYS A 254 -3.94 23.02 -7.70
N SER A 255 -3.17 22.02 -8.13
CA SER A 255 -2.99 21.64 -9.52
C SER A 255 -2.89 20.13 -9.66
N THR A 256 -4.04 19.46 -9.76
CA THR A 256 -4.09 18.35 -10.70
C THR A 256 -4.14 18.95 -12.10
N CYS A 257 -3.03 18.72 -12.82
CA CYS A 257 -2.69 19.14 -14.18
C CYS A 257 -2.13 20.56 -14.39
N LYS A 258 -1.11 20.97 -13.62
CA LYS A 258 -0.18 22.03 -14.06
C LYS A 258 1.25 21.77 -13.61
N ASP A 259 1.99 21.01 -14.41
CA ASP A 259 3.38 21.33 -14.73
C ASP A 259 3.67 20.90 -16.18
N ASN A 260 2.78 21.33 -17.09
CA ASN A 260 3.19 21.52 -18.46
C ASN A 260 4.05 22.78 -18.49
N LYS A 261 5.36 22.58 -18.68
CA LYS A 261 6.42 23.57 -18.97
C LYS A 261 6.09 24.59 -20.09
N PHE A 262 4.89 24.52 -20.67
CA PHE A 262 4.32 25.36 -21.72
C PHE A 262 3.42 26.49 -21.19
N LEU A 263 2.83 26.36 -20.00
CA LEU A 263 1.90 27.37 -19.45
C LEU A 263 2.63 28.58 -18.84
N ASN A 264 3.88 28.41 -18.40
CA ASN A 264 4.67 29.45 -17.75
C ASN A 264 5.35 30.43 -18.74
N SER A 265 5.13 30.28 -20.04
CA SER A 265 5.66 31.19 -21.08
C SER A 265 4.61 32.09 -21.73
N LEU A 266 3.36 32.09 -21.23
CA LEU A 266 2.29 32.89 -21.82
C LEU A 266 2.10 34.20 -21.05
N PRO A 267 2.07 35.36 -21.74
CA PRO A 267 2.00 36.65 -21.06
C PRO A 267 0.68 36.81 -20.28
N GLU A 268 0.79 37.30 -19.04
CA GLU A 268 -0.34 37.76 -18.24
C GLU A 268 -1.06 38.90 -18.96
N LYS A 269 -2.19 38.62 -19.59
CA LYS A 269 -3.24 39.61 -19.81
C LYS A 269 -4.58 38.99 -20.19
N ILE A 270 -5.60 39.46 -19.45
CA ILE A 270 -6.98 39.73 -19.85
C ILE A 270 -8.06 38.83 -19.25
N ASN A 271 -8.83 39.49 -18.39
CA ASN A 271 -10.13 39.14 -17.81
C ASN A 271 -11.26 39.07 -18.85
N ASN A 272 -12.36 38.43 -18.41
CA ASN A 272 -13.76 38.58 -18.79
C ASN A 272 -14.35 37.70 -19.93
N SER A 273 -14.99 36.62 -19.47
CA SER A 273 -16.35 36.16 -19.79
C SER A 273 -16.87 36.25 -21.23
N SER A 274 -17.01 35.07 -21.86
CA SER A 274 -18.21 34.60 -22.59
C SER A 274 -17.81 33.35 -23.38
N CYS A 275 -18.25 32.16 -22.94
CA CYS A 275 -18.04 30.83 -23.57
C CYS A 275 -16.67 30.67 -24.27
N ASN A 276 -15.65 30.34 -23.49
CA ASN A 276 -14.29 30.31 -23.95
C ASN A 276 -14.09 29.10 -24.88
N VAL A 277 -13.84 29.32 -26.17
CA VAL A 277 -13.45 28.26 -27.13
C VAL A 277 -12.34 27.36 -26.56
N LYS A 278 -11.50 27.91 -25.68
CA LYS A 278 -10.50 27.17 -24.91
C LYS A 278 -11.10 26.09 -24.00
N ASP A 279 -12.19 26.38 -23.30
CA ASP A 279 -12.82 25.45 -22.36
C ASP A 279 -13.44 24.26 -23.10
N GLU A 280 -14.01 24.50 -24.28
CA GLU A 280 -14.59 23.46 -25.13
C GLU A 280 -13.50 22.57 -25.76
N ILE A 281 -12.40 23.17 -26.21
CA ILE A 281 -11.21 22.43 -26.69
C ILE A 281 -10.62 21.56 -25.57
N VAL A 282 -10.48 22.10 -24.36
CA VAL A 282 -9.93 21.37 -23.21
C VAL A 282 -10.82 20.19 -22.85
N LYS A 283 -12.14 20.39 -22.84
CA LYS A 283 -13.09 19.30 -22.55
C LYS A 283 -12.99 18.16 -23.56
N ILE A 284 -12.97 18.47 -24.85
CA ILE A 284 -12.85 17.46 -25.92
C ILE A 284 -11.50 16.74 -25.84
N LEU A 285 -10.42 17.45 -25.51
CA LEU A 285 -9.09 16.85 -25.36
C LEU A 285 -9.02 15.83 -24.23
N LEU A 286 -9.68 16.09 -23.10
CA LEU A 286 -9.69 15.17 -21.95
C LEU A 286 -10.42 13.85 -22.25
N ASP A 287 -11.36 13.85 -23.19
CA ASP A 287 -12.12 12.67 -23.61
C ASP A 287 -11.37 11.80 -24.64
N LEU A 288 -10.20 12.24 -25.11
CA LEU A 288 -9.38 11.50 -26.08
C LEU A 288 -8.32 10.62 -25.42
N SER A 289 -7.96 9.52 -26.10
CA SER A 289 -6.78 8.72 -25.72
C SER A 289 -5.48 9.52 -25.86
N GLU A 290 -4.48 9.20 -25.05
CA GLU A 290 -3.19 9.89 -25.03
C GLU A 290 -2.52 9.97 -26.41
N SER A 291 -2.62 8.89 -27.20
CA SER A 291 -2.15 8.86 -28.60
C SER A 291 -2.79 9.93 -29.48
N LYS A 292 -4.09 10.18 -29.33
CA LYS A 292 -4.84 11.18 -30.10
C LYS A 292 -4.60 12.60 -29.58
N GLN A 293 -4.41 12.77 -28.27
CA GLN A 293 -4.00 14.06 -27.70
C GLN A 293 -2.65 14.52 -28.29
N ILE A 294 -1.71 13.58 -28.47
CA ILE A 294 -0.41 13.85 -29.10
C ILE A 294 -0.57 14.27 -30.58
N GLU A 295 -1.47 13.64 -31.33
CA GLU A 295 -1.77 14.03 -32.72
C GLU A 295 -2.37 15.44 -32.80
N VAL A 296 -3.33 15.76 -31.93
CA VAL A 296 -3.92 17.10 -31.86
C VAL A 296 -2.85 18.14 -31.50
N LEU A 297 -1.96 17.84 -30.56
CA LEU A 297 -0.85 18.72 -30.20
C LEU A 297 0.10 18.98 -31.37
N LYS A 298 0.42 17.95 -32.18
CA LYS A 298 1.25 18.12 -33.38
C LYS A 298 0.58 19.04 -34.40
N TYR A 299 -0.72 18.89 -34.61
CA TYR A 299 -1.49 19.72 -35.54
C TYR A 299 -1.58 21.18 -35.08
N ILE A 300 -1.82 21.42 -33.78
CA ILE A 300 -1.85 22.78 -33.22
C ILE A 300 -0.48 23.46 -33.36
N LYS A 301 0.62 22.74 -33.11
CA LYS A 301 1.99 23.27 -33.33
C LYS A 301 2.25 23.61 -34.79
N TYR A 302 1.74 22.80 -35.72
CA TYR A 302 1.81 23.09 -37.15
C TYR A 302 1.04 24.37 -37.51
N ILE A 303 -0.21 24.53 -37.07
CA ILE A 303 -0.99 25.75 -37.32
C ILE A 303 -0.27 26.99 -36.74
N TYR A 304 0.25 26.87 -35.51
CA TYR A 304 0.96 27.97 -34.83
C TYR A 304 2.20 28.40 -35.61
N SER A 305 2.98 27.46 -36.16
CA SER A 305 4.15 27.79 -36.98
C SER A 305 3.81 28.45 -38.33
N GLN A 306 2.57 28.29 -38.82
CA GLN A 306 2.10 29.00 -40.02
C GLN A 306 1.62 30.44 -39.72
N GLN A 307 1.42 30.82 -38.45
CA GLN A 307 1.02 32.19 -38.08
C GLN A 307 2.21 33.15 -37.97
N GLU A 308 3.40 32.66 -37.64
CA GLU A 308 4.63 33.48 -37.53
C GLU A 308 5.27 33.84 -38.89
N GLY A 309 4.64 33.42 -40.00
CA GLY A 309 5.07 33.71 -41.38
C GLY A 309 4.32 34.87 -42.07
N LYS A 310 3.66 35.76 -41.34
CA LYS A 310 2.96 36.95 -41.87
C LYS A 310 3.36 38.22 -41.15
#